data_AF-A0A7K4MF00-F1
#
_entry.id   AF-A0A7K4MF00-F1
#
_cell.length_a   1.000
_cell.length_b   1.000
_cell.length_c   1.000
_cell.angle_alpha   90.00
_cell.angle_beta   90.00
_cell.angle_gamma   90.00
#
_symmetry.space_group_name_H-M   'P 1'
#
loop_
_entity.id
_entity.type
_entity.pdbx_description
1 polymer ?
#
loop_
_entity_poly.entity_id
_entity_poly.type
_entity_poly.pdbx_seq_one_letter_code
_entity_poly.pdbx_strand_id
1 'polypeptide(L)'
;MVIPDDIEEFVEKHIKLMISQTETYLPFIKIVFPYSNNVADSVYNLIIGSALSVFVNQFTMKMKNPTVEDFTDFGKIALKYRDQIDQFFK
;
A
#
# COMPACT_ATOMS: atom_id res chain seq x y z
N MET A 1 10.62 -6.47 -13.07
CA MET A 1 10.55 -5.04 -12.70
C MET A 1 11.96 -4.49 -12.66
N VAL A 2 12.14 -3.18 -12.66
CA VAL A 2 13.42 -2.49 -12.45
C VAL A 2 13.78 -2.46 -10.95
N ILE A 3 12.76 -2.48 -10.08
CA ILE A 3 12.92 -2.55 -8.63
C ILE A 3 13.71 -3.82 -8.25
N PRO A 4 14.73 -3.71 -7.37
CA PRO A 4 15.42 -4.88 -6.83
C PRO A 4 14.47 -5.83 -6.08
N ASP A 5 14.62 -7.14 -6.31
CA ASP A 5 13.73 -8.18 -5.75
C ASP A 5 13.53 -8.08 -4.23
N ASP A 6 14.60 -7.74 -3.50
CA ASP A 6 14.54 -7.62 -2.03
C ASP A 6 13.70 -6.42 -1.57
N ILE A 7 13.71 -5.33 -2.34
CA ILE A 7 12.86 -4.16 -2.08
C ILE A 7 11.41 -4.47 -2.45
N GLU A 8 11.18 -5.14 -3.59
CA GLU A 8 9.85 -5.58 -4.02
C GLU A 8 9.22 -6.50 -2.95
N GLU A 9 9.94 -7.52 -2.49
CA GLU A 9 9.47 -8.44 -1.46
C GLU A 9 9.13 -7.71 -0.15
N PHE A 10 10.01 -6.80 0.30
CA PHE A 10 9.80 -6.04 1.53
C PHE A 10 8.54 -5.17 1.46
N VAL A 11 8.34 -4.49 0.33
CA VAL A 11 7.17 -3.64 0.09
C VAL A 11 5.89 -4.47 -0.01
N GLU A 12 5.89 -5.57 -0.75
CA GLU A 12 4.72 -6.44 -0.83
C GLU A 12 4.34 -7.02 0.53
N LYS A 13 5.34 -7.42 1.34
CA LYS A 13 5.11 -7.90 2.71
C LYS A 13 4.46 -6.82 3.58
N HIS A 14 4.92 -5.58 3.47
CA HIS A 14 4.32 -4.44 4.20
C HIS A 14 2.88 -4.18 3.78
N ILE A 15 2.58 -4.18 2.47
CA ILE A 15 1.21 -4.01 1.95
C ILE A 15 0.30 -5.12 2.48
N LYS A 16 0.72 -6.39 2.37
CA LYS A 16 -0.06 -7.54 2.87
C LYS A 16 -0.31 -7.45 4.37
N LEU A 17 0.68 -7.03 5.16
CA LEU A 17 0.52 -6.81 6.60
C LEU A 17 -0.54 -5.74 6.87
N MET A 18 -0.46 -4.58 6.21
CA MET A 18 -1.40 -3.48 6.40
C MET A 18 -2.84 -3.86 6.01
N ILE A 19 -3.01 -4.66 4.94
CA ILE A 19 -4.31 -5.20 4.53
C ILE A 19 -4.87 -6.16 5.59
N SER A 20 -4.05 -7.10 6.09
CA SER A 20 -4.48 -8.04 7.15
C SER A 20 -4.85 -7.31 8.45
N GLN A 21 -4.08 -6.29 8.81
CA GLN A 21 -4.42 -5.41 9.92
C GLN A 21 -5.76 -4.70 9.66
N THR A 22 -5.95 -4.16 8.46
CA THR A 22 -7.19 -3.49 8.04
C THR A 22 -8.41 -4.36 8.24
N GLU A 23 -8.34 -5.61 7.80
CA GLU A 23 -9.40 -6.59 7.97
C GLU A 23 -9.80 -6.76 9.44
N THR A 24 -8.82 -6.78 10.35
CA THR A 24 -9.04 -6.96 11.80
C THR A 24 -9.81 -5.79 12.42
N TYR A 25 -9.60 -4.55 11.95
CA TYR A 25 -10.28 -3.36 12.46
C TYR A 25 -11.40 -2.81 11.56
N LEU A 26 -11.87 -3.59 10.57
CA LEU A 26 -13.01 -3.20 9.73
C LEU A 26 -14.27 -2.77 10.50
N PRO A 27 -14.69 -3.46 11.58
CA PRO A 27 -15.86 -3.03 12.34
C PRO A 27 -15.70 -1.61 12.91
N PHE A 28 -14.50 -1.26 13.36
CA PHE A 28 -14.19 0.08 13.85
C PHE A 28 -14.23 1.11 12.72
N ILE A 29 -13.59 0.83 11.57
CA ILE A 29 -13.59 1.73 10.40
C ILE A 29 -15.03 2.07 9.98
N LYS A 30 -15.91 1.07 9.92
CA LYS A 30 -17.32 1.26 9.52
C LYS A 30 -18.11 2.15 10.48
N ILE A 31 -17.66 2.32 11.73
CA ILE A 31 -18.30 3.15 12.75
C ILE A 31 -17.71 4.57 12.78
N VAL A 32 -16.39 4.69 12.73
CA VAL A 32 -15.68 5.97 12.97
C VAL A 32 -15.69 6.94 11.79
N PHE A 33 -15.99 6.46 10.57
CA PHE A 33 -16.06 7.30 9.37
C PHE A 33 -17.47 7.39 8.76
N PRO A 34 -18.49 7.84 9.52
CA PRO A 34 -19.90 7.79 9.09
C PRO A 34 -20.24 8.71 7.91
N TYR A 35 -19.38 9.69 7.60
CA TYR A 35 -19.59 10.69 6.54
C TYR A 35 -18.68 10.49 5.33
N SER A 36 -17.85 9.44 5.32
CA SER A 36 -17.00 9.17 4.17
C SER A 36 -17.77 8.39 3.13
N ASN A 37 -17.97 8.99 1.96
CA ASN A 37 -18.62 8.34 0.82
C ASN A 37 -17.66 7.37 0.09
N ASN A 38 -16.38 7.34 0.46
CA ASN A 38 -15.36 6.53 -0.21
C ASN A 38 -14.26 6.05 0.77
N VAL A 39 -14.69 5.24 1.73
CA VAL A 39 -13.81 4.64 2.74
C VAL A 39 -12.78 3.71 2.08
N ALA A 40 -13.18 2.98 1.04
CA ALA A 40 -12.29 2.07 0.30
C ALA A 40 -11.09 2.81 -0.32
N ASP A 41 -11.32 3.94 -1.01
CA ASP A 41 -10.23 4.79 -1.53
C ASP A 41 -9.34 5.31 -0.42
N SER A 42 -9.94 5.73 0.69
CA SER A 42 -9.20 6.30 1.82
C SER A 42 -8.25 5.27 2.43
N VAL A 43 -8.73 4.04 2.63
CA VAL A 43 -7.94 2.91 3.13
C VAL A 43 -6.87 2.50 2.12
N TYR A 44 -7.21 2.40 0.83
CA TYR A 44 -6.25 2.10 -0.22
C TYR A 44 -5.11 3.12 -0.24
N ASN A 45 -5.43 4.42 -0.29
CA ASN A 45 -4.44 5.49 -0.32
C ASN A 45 -3.56 5.50 0.95
N LEU A 46 -4.13 5.20 2.12
CA LEU A 46 -3.37 5.11 3.36
C LEU A 46 -2.35 3.96 3.32
N ILE A 47 -2.78 2.77 2.90
CA ILE A 47 -1.91 1.58 2.81
C ILE A 47 -0.81 1.82 1.77
N ILE A 48 -1.16 2.30 0.57
CA ILE A 48 -0.19 2.53 -0.50
C ILE A 48 0.76 3.70 -0.16
N GLY A 49 0.27 4.78 0.45
CA GLY A 49 1.12 5.89 0.91
C GLY A 49 2.12 5.46 1.99
N SER A 50 1.69 4.58 2.91
CA SER A 50 2.59 3.94 3.89
C SER A 50 3.65 3.08 3.19
N ALA A 51 3.24 2.24 2.24
CA ALA A 51 4.15 1.40 1.47
C ALA A 51 5.14 2.20 0.61
N LEU A 52 4.73 3.35 0.07
CA LEU A 52 5.61 4.26 -0.67
C LEU A 52 6.72 4.82 0.22
N SER A 53 6.39 5.18 1.47
CA SER A 53 7.39 5.66 2.44
C SER A 53 8.42 4.56 2.74
N VAL A 54 7.95 3.32 2.91
CA VAL A 54 8.82 2.15 3.09
C VAL A 54 9.71 1.92 1.87
N PHE A 55 9.14 1.97 0.67
CA PHE A 55 9.86 1.82 -0.60
C PHE A 55 11.00 2.84 -0.74
N VAL A 56 10.71 4.13 -0.53
CA VAL A 56 11.73 5.19 -0.60
C VAL A 56 12.81 4.99 0.46
N ASN A 57 12.44 4.57 1.66
CA ASN A 57 13.40 4.27 2.73
C ASN A 57 14.32 3.09 2.36
N GLN A 58 13.81 2.04 1.73
CA GLN A 58 14.65 0.91 1.27
C GLN A 58 15.70 1.34 0.24
N PHE A 59 15.35 2.23 -0.70
CA PHE A 59 16.32 2.82 -1.62
C PHE A 59 17.34 3.69 -0.88
N THR A 60 16.87 4.51 0.06
CA THR A 60 17.72 5.42 0.85
C THR A 60 18.75 4.65 1.68
N MET A 61 18.36 3.52 2.28
CA MET A 61 19.29 2.62 3.00
C MET A 61 20.41 2.07 2.11
N LYS A 62 20.20 2.03 0.79
CA LYS A 62 21.20 1.65 -0.21
C LYS A 62 21.94 2.85 -0.81
N MET A 63 21.81 4.04 -0.21
CA MET A 63 22.38 5.31 -0.69
C MET A 63 21.95 5.65 -2.13
N LYS A 64 20.73 5.26 -2.50
CA LYS A 64 20.13 5.51 -3.82
C LYS A 64 18.80 6.25 -3.66
N ASN A 65 18.39 6.94 -4.71
CA ASN A 65 17.03 7.45 -4.85
C ASN A 65 16.29 6.60 -5.90
N PRO A 66 14.98 6.32 -5.72
CA PRO A 66 14.20 5.67 -6.76
C PRO A 66 14.13 6.54 -8.02
N THR A 67 14.22 5.89 -9.17
CA THR A 67 14.00 6.49 -10.49
C THR A 67 12.52 6.59 -10.84
N VAL A 68 12.19 7.23 -11.97
CA VAL A 68 10.80 7.29 -12.48
C VAL A 68 10.31 5.89 -12.83
N GLU A 69 11.20 5.05 -13.37
CA GLU A 69 10.93 3.65 -13.70
C GLU A 69 10.64 2.83 -12.43
N ASP A 70 11.41 3.05 -11.36
CA ASP A 70 11.18 2.42 -10.06
C ASP A 70 9.80 2.80 -9.50
N PHE A 71 9.41 4.07 -9.56
CA PHE A 71 8.08 4.51 -9.15
C PHE A 71 6.96 3.94 -10.03
N THR A 72 7.22 3.79 -11.33
CA THR A 72 6.27 3.19 -12.27
C THR A 72 5.99 1.73 -11.91
N ASP A 73 7.04 0.98 -11.58
CA ASP A 73 6.90 -0.42 -11.16
C ASP A 73 6.26 -0.54 -9.77
N PHE A 74 6.55 0.38 -8.83
CA PHE A 74 5.84 0.45 -7.56
C PHE A 74 4.33 0.66 -7.77
N GLY A 75 3.96 1.53 -8.72
CA GLY A 75 2.56 1.73 -9.11
C GLY A 75 1.88 0.44 -9.58
N LYS A 76 2.59 -0.39 -10.37
CA LYS A 76 2.06 -1.70 -10.79
C LYS A 76 1.86 -2.64 -9.60
N ILE A 77 2.77 -2.66 -8.63
CA ILE A 77 2.61 -3.43 -7.39
C ILE A 77 1.38 -2.94 -6.63
N ALA A 78 1.24 -1.63 -6.43
CA ALA A 78 0.12 -1.03 -5.70
C ALA A 78 -1.24 -1.35 -6.32
N LEU A 79 -1.33 -1.36 -7.65
CA LEU A 79 -2.58 -1.68 -8.37
C LEU A 79 -3.07 -3.12 -8.14
N LYS A 80 -2.17 -4.08 -7.91
CA LYS A 80 -2.54 -5.49 -7.65
C LYS A 80 -3.50 -5.65 -6.46
N TYR A 81 -3.43 -4.74 -5.49
CA TYR A 81 -4.16 -4.85 -4.21
C TYR A 81 -5.46 -4.04 -4.18
N ARG A 82 -5.78 -3.31 -5.25
CA ARG A 82 -6.96 -2.42 -5.28
C ARG A 82 -8.26 -3.19 -5.07
N ASP A 83 -8.47 -4.22 -5.87
CA ASP A 83 -9.71 -5.01 -5.84
C ASP A 83 -9.91 -5.71 -4.49
N GLN A 84 -8.83 -6.15 -3.85
CA GLN A 84 -8.88 -6.79 -2.53
C GLN A 84 -9.38 -5.82 -1.45
N ILE A 85 -8.88 -4.57 -1.46
CA ILE A 85 -9.29 -3.56 -0.47
C ILE A 85 -10.74 -3.13 -0.73
N ASP A 86 -11.16 -3.01 -1.99
CA ASP A 86 -12.55 -2.70 -2.34
C ASP A 86 -13.53 -3.76 -1.80
N GLN A 87 -13.15 -5.03 -1.76
CA GLN A 87 -14.02 -6.11 -1.25
C GLN A 87 -14.36 -5.97 0.24
N PHE A 88 -13.56 -5.27 1.04
CA PHE A 88 -13.87 -5.07 2.47
C PHE A 88 -15.09 -4.17 2.72
N PHE A 89 -15.45 -3.35 1.74
CA PHE A 89 -16.48 -2.31 1.85
C PHE A 89 -17.66 -2.50 0.88
N LYS A 90 -17.66 -3.59 0.10
CA LYS A 90 -18.80 -4.04 -0.71
C LYS A 90 -19.80 -4.86 0.10
#